data_AF-A0A257JEK4-F1
#
_entry.id   AF-A0A257JEK4-F1
#
_cell.length_a   1.000
_cell.length_b   1.000
_cell.length_c   1.000
_cell.angle_alpha   90.00
_cell.angle_beta   90.00
_cell.angle_gamma   90.00
#
_symmetry.space_group_name_H-M   'P 1'
#
loop_
_entity.id
_entity.type
_entity.pdbx_description
1 polymer ?
#
loop_
_entity_poly.entity_id
_entity_poly.type
_entity_poly.pdbx_seq_one_letter_code
_entity_poly.pdbx_strand_id
1 'polypeptide(L)'
;MSLFKRAQIAPLEYTRRLWMRAWIAATLFFLYAPLLVLIAFSFNDSKRNIVWRGFTFKYYGKVLENDGLMAALGNSLTIAALATAFSIVLGTLAAVMLWRFRFPFKAGVEGTMALPIVVPEICMGVAMLVFFAKLDWPTDLPWPLNLSAITIAHITFCFPFVAMVVRARLAGFNKEQEEAAKDLGATEWQ
;
A
#
# COMPACT_ATOMS: atom_id res chain seq x y z
N MET A 1 40.77 -26.28 -22.87
CA MET A 1 40.70 -24.83 -22.61
C MET A 1 39.43 -24.53 -21.81
N SER A 2 39.42 -24.87 -20.51
CA SER A 2 38.23 -24.75 -19.64
C SER A 2 38.55 -24.24 -18.22
N LEU A 3 39.73 -23.63 -18.02
CA LEU A 3 40.27 -23.28 -16.70
C LEU A 3 39.71 -21.98 -16.06
N PHE A 4 38.66 -21.37 -16.62
CA PHE A 4 38.08 -20.13 -16.09
C PHE A 4 36.54 -20.14 -16.03
N LYS A 5 35.93 -21.23 -15.55
CA LYS A 5 34.54 -21.17 -15.08
C LYS A 5 34.53 -20.50 -13.69
N ARG A 6 34.44 -19.17 -13.64
CA ARG A 6 34.08 -18.46 -12.40
C ARG A 6 32.74 -19.03 -11.94
N ALA A 7 32.71 -19.69 -10.78
CA ALA A 7 31.46 -20.12 -10.17
C ALA A 7 30.54 -18.91 -10.09
N GLN A 8 29.32 -19.02 -10.62
CA GLN A 8 28.34 -17.95 -10.50
C GLN A 8 28.03 -17.79 -9.01
N ILE A 9 28.49 -16.69 -8.43
CA ILE A 9 28.28 -16.36 -7.02
C ILE A 9 26.77 -16.24 -6.83
N ALA A 10 26.18 -17.15 -6.08
CA ALA A 10 24.76 -17.07 -5.76
C ALA A 10 24.52 -15.81 -4.90
N PRO A 11 23.41 -15.07 -5.07
CA PRO A 11 23.17 -13.83 -4.32
C PRO A 11 23.19 -14.02 -2.79
N LEU A 12 22.93 -15.23 -2.31
CA LEU A 12 22.98 -15.60 -0.89
C LEU A 12 24.40 -15.82 -0.35
N GLU A 13 25.43 -15.94 -1.19
CA GLU A 13 26.83 -16.06 -0.75
C GLU A 13 27.42 -14.74 -0.23
N TYR A 14 26.78 -13.59 -0.53
CA TYR A 14 27.13 -12.29 0.05
C TYR A 14 27.01 -12.33 1.60
N THR A 15 26.06 -13.10 2.12
CA THR A 15 25.84 -13.26 3.57
C THR A 15 27.00 -13.95 4.30
N ARG A 16 27.93 -14.62 3.60
CA ARG A 16 29.14 -15.22 4.22
C ARG A 16 30.18 -14.18 4.62
N ARG A 17 30.20 -13.00 3.98
CA ARG A 17 31.22 -11.98 4.25
C ARG A 17 30.76 -11.08 5.41
N LEU A 18 31.55 -11.03 6.47
CA LEU A 18 31.26 -10.25 7.69
C LEU A 18 30.97 -8.77 7.41
N TRP A 19 31.69 -8.14 6.47
CA TRP A 19 31.48 -6.72 6.13
C TRP A 19 30.12 -6.48 5.45
N MET A 20 29.64 -7.41 4.62
CA MET A 20 28.32 -7.31 3.99
C MET A 20 27.21 -7.47 5.03
N ARG A 21 27.37 -8.39 5.98
CA ARG A 21 26.46 -8.53 7.13
C ARG A 21 26.44 -7.26 7.98
N ALA A 22 27.61 -6.70 8.28
CA ALA A 22 27.73 -5.46 9.04
C ALA A 22 27.05 -4.30 8.32
N TRP A 23 27.21 -4.19 7.00
CA TRP A 23 26.56 -3.17 6.18
C TRP A 23 25.04 -3.29 6.19
N ILE A 24 24.50 -4.50 6.00
CA ILE A 24 23.06 -4.77 6.09
C ILE A 24 22.54 -4.44 7.49
N ALA A 25 23.23 -4.89 8.54
CA ALA A 25 22.85 -4.62 9.92
C ALA A 25 22.86 -3.12 10.24
N ALA A 26 23.88 -2.37 9.79
CA ALA A 26 23.95 -0.92 9.96
C ALA A 26 22.81 -0.20 9.22
N THR A 27 22.49 -0.63 8.00
CA THR A 27 21.38 -0.07 7.22
C THR A 27 20.04 -0.32 7.90
N LEU A 28 19.80 -1.55 8.36
CA LEU A 28 18.59 -1.88 9.12
C LEU A 28 18.53 -1.09 10.43
N PHE A 29 19.63 -1.03 11.17
CA PHE A 29 19.68 -0.25 12.40
C PHE A 29 19.35 1.22 12.15
N PHE A 30 19.96 1.84 11.13
CA PHE A 30 19.70 3.23 10.79
C PHE A 30 18.22 3.48 10.42
N LEU A 31 17.62 2.58 9.63
CA LEU A 31 16.22 2.70 9.21
C LEU A 31 15.23 2.50 10.38
N TYR A 32 15.51 1.54 11.26
CA TYR A 32 14.62 1.18 12.37
C TYR A 32 14.91 1.93 13.68
N ALA A 33 16.09 2.55 13.84
CA ALA A 33 16.45 3.27 15.06
C ALA A 33 15.43 4.35 15.46
N PRO A 34 14.90 5.20 14.55
CA PRO A 34 13.87 6.17 14.91
C PRO A 34 12.58 5.52 15.43
N LEU A 35 12.19 4.36 14.88
CA LEU A 35 11.03 3.60 15.34
C LEU A 35 11.26 2.98 16.72
N LEU A 36 12.47 2.48 16.98
CA LEU A 36 12.86 1.98 18.30
C LEU A 36 12.86 3.09 19.34
N VAL A 37 13.35 4.28 18.99
CA VAL A 37 13.28 5.47 19.85
C VAL A 37 11.82 5.84 20.12
N LEU A 38 10.96 5.87 19.09
CA LEU A 38 9.53 6.12 19.25
C LEU A 38 8.87 5.13 20.23
N ILE A 39 9.17 3.83 20.09
CA ILE A 39 8.66 2.76 20.97
C ILE A 39 9.22 2.92 22.39
N ALA A 40 10.50 3.26 22.56
CA ALA A 40 11.05 3.50 23.88
C ALA A 40 10.33 4.68 24.56
N PHE A 41 10.19 5.81 23.85
CA PHE A 41 9.53 7.01 24.36
C PHE A 41 8.01 6.88 24.52
N SER A 42 7.34 5.87 23.94
CA SER A 42 5.92 5.63 24.23
C SER A 42 5.68 5.16 25.66
N PHE A 43 6.71 4.63 26.34
CA PHE A 43 6.69 4.30 27.76
C PHE A 43 7.14 5.45 28.67
N ASN A 44 7.47 6.61 28.13
CA ASN A 44 8.00 7.72 28.93
C ASN A 44 6.89 8.39 29.76
N ASP A 45 7.09 8.55 31.07
CA ASP A 45 6.17 9.29 31.95
C ASP A 45 6.35 10.82 31.83
N SER A 46 6.23 11.33 30.61
CA SER A 46 6.28 12.76 30.30
C SER A 46 5.24 13.12 29.26
N LYS A 47 4.55 14.25 29.45
CA LYS A 47 3.65 14.80 28.43
C LYS A 47 4.39 15.34 27.21
N ARG A 48 5.70 15.62 27.35
CA ARG A 48 6.58 16.09 26.28
C ARG A 48 7.71 15.07 26.12
N ASN A 49 7.80 14.42 24.96
CA ASN A 49 8.83 13.42 24.62
C ASN A 49 10.22 14.05 24.35
N ILE A 50 10.62 14.99 25.20
CA ILE A 50 11.90 15.72 25.10
C ILE A 50 12.92 15.17 26.11
N VAL A 51 12.46 14.76 27.30
CA VAL A 51 13.31 14.25 28.37
C VAL A 51 12.70 12.96 28.91
N TRP A 52 13.52 11.95 29.12
CA TRP A 52 13.13 10.71 29.79
C TRP A 52 12.88 10.97 31.28
N ARG A 53 11.67 10.68 31.76
CA ARG A 53 11.28 10.89 33.16
C ARG A 53 11.03 9.59 33.93
N GLY A 54 10.67 8.52 33.24
CA GLY A 54 10.39 7.22 33.86
C GLY A 54 9.61 6.31 32.94
N PHE A 55 9.48 5.03 33.30
CA PHE A 55 8.73 4.03 32.55
C PHE A 55 7.27 3.95 33.07
N THR A 56 6.29 3.97 32.16
CA THR A 56 4.86 3.88 32.51
C THR A 56 4.01 3.28 31.38
N PHE A 57 2.91 2.61 31.76
CA PHE A 57 1.85 2.17 30.84
C PHE A 57 0.62 3.10 30.83
N LYS A 58 0.66 4.19 31.59
CA LYS A 58 -0.48 5.11 31.81
C LYS A 58 -1.14 5.61 30.52
N TYR A 59 -0.36 5.94 29.50
CA TYR A 59 -0.90 6.48 28.25
C TYR A 59 -1.63 5.42 27.41
N TYR A 60 -1.25 4.14 27.52
CA TYR A 60 -1.98 3.05 26.86
C TYR A 60 -3.38 2.89 27.45
N GLY A 61 -3.53 2.95 28.77
CA GLY A 61 -4.85 2.94 29.42
C GLY A 61 -5.70 4.15 29.03
N LYS A 62 -5.09 5.35 29.03
CA LYS A 62 -5.77 6.59 28.63
C LYS A 62 -6.28 6.60 27.19
N VAL A 63 -5.61 5.88 26.29
CA VAL A 63 -6.05 5.73 24.89
C VAL A 63 -7.36 4.97 24.82
N LEU A 64 -7.50 3.90 25.63
CA LEU A 64 -8.70 3.07 25.67
C LEU A 64 -9.88 3.80 26.34
N GLU A 65 -9.61 4.68 27.29
CA GLU A 65 -10.62 5.53 27.93
C GLU A 65 -11.05 6.73 27.06
N ASN A 66 -10.39 6.96 25.92
CA ASN A 66 -10.68 8.08 25.04
C ASN A 66 -11.58 7.63 23.88
N ASP A 67 -12.90 7.80 24.05
CA ASP A 67 -13.90 7.44 23.05
C ASP A 67 -13.65 8.08 21.68
N GLY A 68 -13.17 9.33 21.64
CA GLY A 68 -12.86 10.03 20.40
C GLY A 68 -11.72 9.38 19.63
N LEU A 69 -10.67 8.95 20.34
CA LEU A 69 -9.53 8.26 19.74
C LEU A 69 -9.91 6.84 19.31
N MET A 70 -10.78 6.16 20.06
CA MET A 70 -11.29 4.83 19.70
C MET A 70 -12.23 4.87 18.50
N ALA A 71 -13.09 5.86 18.42
CA ALA A 71 -13.92 6.11 17.24
C ALA A 71 -13.05 6.42 16.01
N ALA A 72 -12.01 7.25 16.16
CA ALA A 72 -11.07 7.55 15.08
C ALA A 72 -10.34 6.29 14.59
N LEU A 73 -9.86 5.42 15.51
CA LEU A 73 -9.24 4.15 15.16
C LEU A 73 -10.22 3.25 14.39
N GLY A 74 -11.46 3.12 14.88
CA GLY A 74 -12.50 2.33 14.21
C GLY A 74 -12.79 2.85 12.80
N ASN A 75 -12.93 4.16 12.63
CA ASN A 75 -13.13 4.77 11.31
C ASN A 75 -11.95 4.50 10.38
N SER A 76 -10.71 4.68 10.84
CA SER A 76 -9.51 4.42 10.03
C SER A 76 -9.41 2.95 9.59
N LEU A 77 -9.67 2.01 10.50
CA LEU A 77 -9.64 0.58 10.17
C LEU A 77 -10.74 0.21 9.17
N THR A 78 -11.95 0.72 9.35
CA THR A 78 -13.06 0.49 8.42
C THR A 78 -12.76 1.06 7.03
N ILE A 79 -12.28 2.30 6.96
CA ILE A 79 -11.88 2.93 5.69
C ILE A 79 -10.76 2.12 5.02
N ALA A 80 -9.74 1.71 5.77
CA ALA A 80 -8.62 0.94 5.25
C ALA A 80 -9.07 -0.43 4.70
N ALA A 81 -9.94 -1.13 5.43
CA ALA A 81 -10.46 -2.44 5.01
C ALA A 81 -11.29 -2.33 3.72
N LEU A 82 -12.24 -1.40 3.68
CA LEU A 82 -13.08 -1.16 2.50
C LEU A 82 -12.24 -0.70 1.31
N ALA A 83 -11.38 0.30 1.51
CA ALA A 83 -10.53 0.81 0.44
C ALA A 83 -9.62 -0.27 -0.14
N THR A 84 -9.05 -1.14 0.70
CA THR A 84 -8.23 -2.28 0.27
C THR A 84 -9.05 -3.26 -0.56
N ALA A 85 -10.20 -3.70 -0.07
CA ALA A 85 -11.05 -4.67 -0.76
C ALA A 85 -11.45 -4.17 -2.16
N PHE A 86 -11.99 -2.95 -2.25
CA PHE A 86 -12.42 -2.39 -3.53
C PHE A 86 -11.24 -2.06 -4.46
N SER A 87 -10.14 -1.55 -3.93
CA SER A 87 -8.94 -1.25 -4.74
C SER A 87 -8.30 -2.50 -5.32
N ILE A 88 -8.31 -3.62 -4.59
CA ILE A 88 -7.84 -4.91 -5.10
C ILE A 88 -8.68 -5.35 -6.28
N VAL A 89 -10.01 -5.34 -6.14
CA VAL A 89 -10.92 -5.75 -7.21
C VAL A 89 -10.77 -4.85 -8.44
N LEU A 90 -10.92 -3.53 -8.27
CA LEU A 90 -10.83 -2.56 -9.37
C LEU A 90 -9.45 -2.54 -10.01
N GLY A 91 -8.39 -2.54 -9.20
CA GLY A 91 -7.01 -2.52 -9.66
C GLY A 91 -6.63 -3.80 -10.42
N THR A 92 -7.10 -4.97 -9.96
CA THR A 92 -6.86 -6.24 -10.65
C THR A 92 -7.59 -6.29 -11.99
N LEU A 93 -8.87 -5.88 -12.03
CA LEU A 93 -9.63 -5.80 -13.28
C LEU A 93 -8.96 -4.84 -14.28
N ALA A 94 -8.54 -3.67 -13.81
CA ALA A 94 -7.77 -2.70 -14.59
C ALA A 94 -6.45 -3.29 -15.12
N ALA A 95 -5.69 -4.00 -14.28
CA ALA A 95 -4.44 -4.62 -14.66
C ALA A 95 -4.63 -5.70 -15.73
N VAL A 96 -5.60 -6.59 -15.55
CA VAL A 96 -5.94 -7.65 -16.51
C VAL A 96 -6.40 -7.02 -17.82
N MET A 97 -7.27 -6.00 -17.77
CA MET A 97 -7.74 -5.29 -18.96
C MET A 97 -6.55 -4.71 -19.77
N LEU A 98 -5.64 -4.02 -19.09
CA LEU A 98 -4.47 -3.40 -19.71
C LEU A 98 -3.41 -4.40 -20.16
N TRP A 99 -3.29 -5.55 -19.50
CA TRP A 99 -2.34 -6.59 -19.89
C TRP A 99 -2.86 -7.41 -21.08
N ARG A 100 -4.13 -7.81 -21.04
CA ARG A 100 -4.75 -8.75 -21.97
C ARG A 100 -5.18 -8.10 -23.29
N PHE A 101 -5.88 -6.97 -23.23
CA PHE A 101 -6.54 -6.40 -24.40
C PHE A 101 -5.72 -5.30 -25.09
N ARG A 102 -5.94 -5.17 -26.40
CA ARG A 102 -5.48 -4.06 -27.23
C ARG A 102 -6.72 -3.29 -27.71
N PHE A 103 -6.81 -2.02 -27.37
CA PHE A 103 -7.96 -1.16 -27.70
C PHE A 103 -7.48 0.28 -27.97
N PRO A 104 -8.22 1.07 -28.77
CA PRO A 104 -7.88 2.47 -29.01
C PRO A 104 -7.89 3.26 -27.69
N PHE A 105 -6.98 4.23 -27.53
CA PHE A 105 -6.78 5.04 -26.31
C PHE A 105 -6.17 4.33 -25.09
N LYS A 106 -5.65 3.09 -25.24
CA LYS A 106 -4.94 2.39 -24.15
C LYS A 106 -3.86 3.25 -23.47
N ALA A 107 -3.06 3.99 -24.24
CA ALA A 107 -2.03 4.88 -23.69
C ALA A 107 -2.62 6.01 -22.82
N GLY A 108 -3.81 6.50 -23.16
CA GLY A 108 -4.52 7.50 -22.35
C GLY A 108 -4.98 6.92 -21.01
N VAL A 109 -5.53 5.69 -21.01
CA VAL A 109 -5.92 4.98 -19.79
C VAL A 109 -4.71 4.67 -18.90
N GLU A 110 -3.59 4.26 -19.50
CA GLU A 110 -2.33 4.08 -18.75
C GLU A 110 -1.83 5.40 -18.16
N GLY A 111 -1.94 6.50 -18.92
CA GLY A 111 -1.60 7.83 -18.45
C GLY A 111 -2.46 8.29 -17.28
N THR A 112 -3.78 8.09 -17.33
CA THR A 112 -4.67 8.47 -16.21
C THR A 112 -4.41 7.64 -14.96
N MET A 113 -4.06 6.36 -15.09
CA MET A 113 -3.65 5.54 -13.95
C MET A 113 -2.30 5.97 -13.35
N ALA A 114 -1.43 6.61 -14.12
CA ALA A 114 -0.19 7.16 -13.61
C ALA A 114 -0.37 8.52 -12.90
N LEU A 115 -1.46 9.24 -13.15
CA LEU A 115 -1.68 10.58 -12.56
C LEU A 115 -1.62 10.57 -11.03
N PRO A 116 -2.29 9.65 -10.30
CA PRO A 116 -2.25 9.65 -8.83
C PRO A 116 -0.86 9.42 -8.24
N ILE A 117 0.07 8.85 -9.01
CA ILE A 117 1.45 8.60 -8.59
C ILE A 117 2.30 9.88 -8.69
N VAL A 118 1.96 10.75 -9.64
CA VAL A 118 2.70 12.00 -9.90
C VAL A 118 2.10 13.19 -9.14
N VAL A 119 0.78 13.19 -8.96
CA VAL A 119 0.06 14.28 -8.28
C VAL A 119 0.34 14.20 -6.77
N PRO A 120 0.71 15.32 -6.12
CA PRO A 120 0.88 15.35 -4.67
C PRO A 120 -0.39 14.93 -3.92
N GLU A 121 -0.24 14.04 -2.94
CA GLU A 121 -1.37 13.46 -2.18
C GLU A 121 -2.24 14.53 -1.51
N ILE A 122 -1.61 15.59 -0.98
CA ILE A 122 -2.31 16.70 -0.32
C ILE A 122 -3.21 17.44 -1.33
N CYS A 123 -2.73 17.66 -2.56
CA CYS A 123 -3.52 18.31 -3.61
C CYS A 123 -4.74 17.47 -3.99
N MET A 124 -4.56 16.14 -4.10
CA MET A 124 -5.67 15.23 -4.38
C MET A 124 -6.69 15.20 -3.24
N GLY A 125 -6.23 15.17 -1.98
CA GLY A 125 -7.09 15.20 -0.80
C GLY A 125 -7.95 16.46 -0.74
N VAL A 126 -7.35 17.64 -0.94
CA VAL A 126 -8.09 18.90 -0.98
C VAL A 126 -9.06 18.94 -2.18
N ALA A 127 -8.64 18.46 -3.35
CA ALA A 127 -9.50 18.40 -4.53
C ALA A 127 -10.74 17.52 -4.30
N MET A 128 -10.58 16.33 -3.71
CA MET A 128 -11.70 15.45 -3.38
C MET A 128 -12.62 16.03 -2.31
N LEU A 129 -12.06 16.69 -1.29
CA LEU A 129 -12.86 17.39 -0.29
C LEU A 129 -13.77 18.44 -0.94
N VAL A 130 -13.21 19.29 -1.81
CA VAL A 130 -13.98 20.31 -2.55
C VAL A 130 -14.99 19.67 -3.50
N PHE A 131 -14.62 18.56 -4.16
CA PHE A 131 -15.52 17.83 -5.05
C PHE A 131 -16.77 17.31 -4.33
N PHE A 132 -16.58 16.59 -3.21
CA PHE A 132 -17.70 16.05 -2.44
C PHE A 132 -18.54 17.15 -1.77
N ALA A 133 -17.89 18.25 -1.34
CA ALA A 133 -18.60 19.42 -0.81
C ALA A 133 -19.48 20.09 -1.87
N LYS A 134 -18.99 20.23 -3.12
CA LYS A 134 -19.78 20.82 -4.22
C LYS A 134 -20.92 19.94 -4.71
N LEU A 135 -20.81 18.63 -4.51
CA LEU A 135 -21.83 17.67 -4.90
C LEU A 135 -22.92 17.52 -3.83
N ASP A 136 -22.81 18.23 -2.71
CA ASP A 136 -23.64 18.04 -1.50
C ASP A 136 -23.72 16.56 -1.11
N TRP A 137 -22.56 15.90 -1.08
CA TRP A 137 -22.49 14.46 -0.81
C TRP A 137 -23.09 14.14 0.56
N PRO A 138 -24.00 13.14 0.68
CA PRO A 138 -24.69 12.86 1.93
C PRO A 138 -23.72 12.46 3.03
N THR A 139 -23.74 13.21 4.14
CA THR A 139 -22.89 12.98 5.33
C THR A 139 -23.66 12.40 6.52
N ASP A 140 -24.99 12.48 6.47
CA ASP A 140 -25.96 12.08 7.49
C ASP A 140 -26.38 10.59 7.40
N LEU A 141 -25.67 9.81 6.57
CA LEU A 141 -25.87 8.37 6.44
C LEU A 141 -25.48 7.59 7.71
N PRO A 142 -26.04 6.39 7.94
CA PRO A 142 -25.62 5.55 9.06
C PRO A 142 -24.16 5.09 8.87
N TRP A 143 -23.45 4.91 9.97
CA TRP A 143 -22.10 4.34 9.92
C TRP A 143 -22.12 2.92 9.32
N PRO A 144 -21.19 2.54 8.41
CA PRO A 144 -20.02 3.30 7.95
C PRO A 144 -20.23 4.12 6.65
N LEU A 145 -21.46 4.26 6.16
CA LEU A 145 -21.77 4.94 4.89
C LEU A 145 -21.52 6.45 4.96
N ASN A 146 -21.56 7.06 6.14
CA ASN A 146 -21.11 8.45 6.33
C ASN A 146 -19.62 8.66 6.00
N LEU A 147 -18.82 7.59 6.01
CA LEU A 147 -17.40 7.62 5.63
C LEU A 147 -17.19 7.39 4.13
N SER A 148 -18.26 7.34 3.33
CA SER A 148 -18.18 7.00 1.90
C SER A 148 -17.31 7.98 1.10
N ALA A 149 -17.43 9.29 1.34
CA ALA A 149 -16.62 10.30 0.63
C ALA A 149 -15.12 10.06 0.80
N ILE A 150 -14.66 9.90 2.05
CA ILE A 150 -13.25 9.61 2.33
C ILE A 150 -12.83 8.22 1.86
N THR A 151 -13.73 7.24 1.92
CA THR A 151 -13.45 5.87 1.43
C THR A 151 -13.28 5.85 -0.08
N ILE A 152 -14.14 6.54 -0.84
CA ILE A 152 -14.03 6.66 -2.30
C ILE A 152 -12.76 7.41 -2.69
N ALA A 153 -12.39 8.47 -1.94
CA ALA A 153 -11.13 9.18 -2.16
C ALA A 153 -9.91 8.24 -2.00
N HIS A 154 -9.88 7.42 -0.94
CA HIS A 154 -8.82 6.42 -0.75
C HIS A 154 -8.83 5.35 -1.85
N ILE A 155 -10.01 4.84 -2.27
CA ILE A 155 -10.10 3.88 -3.37
C ILE A 155 -9.50 4.46 -4.65
N THR A 156 -9.89 5.69 -4.99
CA THR A 156 -9.42 6.41 -6.19
C THR A 156 -7.90 6.56 -6.19
N PHE A 157 -7.32 6.80 -5.01
CA PHE A 157 -5.87 6.88 -4.84
C PHE A 157 -5.19 5.51 -4.92
N CYS A 158 -5.75 4.46 -4.29
CA CYS A 158 -5.08 3.17 -4.09
C CYS A 158 -5.19 2.22 -5.29
N PHE A 159 -6.32 2.17 -6.01
CA PHE A 159 -6.52 1.19 -7.09
C PHE A 159 -5.49 1.28 -8.23
N PRO A 160 -4.93 2.44 -8.62
CA PRO A 160 -3.91 2.52 -9.67
C PRO A 160 -2.57 1.90 -9.23
N PHE A 161 -2.21 1.99 -7.94
CA PHE A 161 -1.03 1.30 -7.40
C PHE A 161 -1.21 -0.21 -7.47
N VAL A 162 -2.38 -0.72 -7.08
CA VAL A 162 -2.72 -2.14 -7.25
C VAL A 162 -2.60 -2.53 -8.73
N ALA A 163 -3.21 -1.77 -9.63
CA ALA A 163 -3.20 -2.06 -11.05
C ALA A 163 -1.76 -2.13 -11.61
N MET A 164 -0.89 -1.21 -11.22
CA MET A 164 0.50 -1.19 -11.63
C MET A 164 1.28 -2.41 -11.14
N VAL A 165 1.13 -2.77 -9.85
CA VAL A 165 1.82 -3.94 -9.27
C VAL A 165 1.35 -5.24 -9.90
N VAL A 166 0.02 -5.44 -10.03
CA VAL A 166 -0.55 -6.65 -10.63
C VAL A 166 -0.15 -6.74 -12.11
N ARG A 167 -0.21 -5.65 -12.86
CA ARG A 167 0.22 -5.61 -14.27
C ARG A 167 1.71 -5.96 -14.42
N ALA A 168 2.57 -5.44 -13.55
CA ALA A 168 4.00 -5.76 -13.56
C ALA A 168 4.25 -7.26 -13.31
N ARG A 169 3.43 -7.91 -12.47
CA ARG A 169 3.47 -9.36 -12.27
C ARG A 169 2.96 -10.14 -13.49
N LEU A 170 1.86 -9.71 -14.09
CA LEU A 170 1.32 -10.33 -15.31
C LEU A 170 2.26 -10.19 -16.51
N ALA A 171 3.09 -9.15 -16.58
CA ALA A 171 4.07 -8.98 -17.66
C ALA A 171 5.08 -10.15 -17.75
N GLY A 172 5.34 -10.86 -16.64
CA GLY A 172 6.16 -12.07 -16.63
C GLY A 172 5.38 -13.38 -16.81
N PHE A 173 4.07 -13.33 -17.03
CA PHE A 173 3.21 -14.51 -17.18
C PHE A 173 3.32 -15.09 -18.60
N ASN A 174 3.56 -16.41 -18.71
CA ASN A 174 3.64 -17.08 -20.01
C ASN A 174 2.23 -17.29 -20.58
N LYS A 175 1.96 -16.65 -21.73
CA LYS A 175 0.66 -16.76 -22.42
C LYS A 175 0.34 -18.17 -22.92
N GLU A 176 1.36 -19.00 -23.17
CA GLU A 176 1.15 -20.39 -23.60
C GLU A 176 0.37 -21.21 -22.57
N GLN A 177 0.48 -20.88 -21.28
CA GLN A 177 -0.31 -21.54 -20.23
C GLN A 177 -1.80 -21.22 -20.35
N GLU A 178 -2.13 -20.01 -20.79
CA GLU A 178 -3.51 -19.59 -21.03
C GLU A 178 -4.10 -20.28 -22.27
N GLU A 179 -3.30 -20.39 -23.34
CA GLU A 179 -3.69 -21.10 -24.57
C GLU A 179 -3.92 -22.59 -24.30
N ALA A 180 -3.03 -23.25 -23.56
CA ALA A 180 -3.18 -24.65 -23.17
C ALA A 180 -4.44 -24.90 -22.30
N ALA A 181 -4.81 -23.96 -21.43
CA ALA A 181 -6.03 -24.07 -20.64
C ALA A 181 -7.28 -24.00 -21.53
N LYS A 182 -7.29 -23.12 -22.54
CA LYS A 182 -8.38 -23.04 -23.53
C LYS A 182 -8.47 -24.30 -24.39
N ASP A 183 -7.35 -24.90 -24.75
CA ASP A 183 -7.32 -26.18 -25.47
C ASP A 183 -7.94 -27.33 -24.65
N LEU A 184 -7.84 -27.27 -23.32
CA LEU A 184 -8.51 -28.19 -22.39
C LEU A 184 -9.98 -27.84 -22.10
N GLY A 185 -10.53 -26.81 -22.76
CA GLY A 185 -11.94 -26.42 -22.67
C GLY A 185 -12.24 -25.31 -21.65
N ALA A 186 -11.23 -24.64 -21.09
CA ALA A 186 -11.46 -23.49 -20.21
C ALA A 186 -12.04 -22.29 -21.00
N THR A 187 -13.05 -21.65 -20.43
CA THR A 187 -13.59 -20.39 -20.96
C THR A 187 -12.74 -19.19 -20.55
N GLU A 188 -12.97 -18.02 -21.15
CA GLU A 188 -12.16 -16.80 -20.89
C GLU A 188 -12.15 -16.31 -19.44
N TRP A 189 -13.13 -16.72 -18.64
CA TRP A 189 -13.23 -16.40 -17.21
C TRP A 189 -12.55 -17.44 -16.30
N GLN A 190 -12.41 -18.68 -16.77
CA GLN A 190 -11.86 -19.81 -16.03
C GLN A 190 -10.34 -19.88 -16.17
#